data_AF-B6WRP0-F1
#
_entry.id   AF-B6WRP0-F1
#
_cell.length_a   1.000
_cell.length_b   1.000
_cell.length_c   1.000
_cell.angle_alpha   90.00
_cell.angle_beta   90.00
_cell.angle_gamma   90.00
#
_symmetry.space_group_name_H-M   'P 1'
#
loop_
_entity.id
_entity.type
_entity.pdbx_description
1 polymer ?
#
loop_
_entity_poly.entity_id
_entity_poly.type
_entity_poly.pdbx_seq_one_letter_code
_entity_poly.pdbx_strand_id
1 'polypeptide(L)' 'MFAWTREELLSLLADWKAAYKAASTGKSYTIGSRTLTRYDLSEIRDQIDWISSELAALSRGRGPVRVAARIVR' A
#
# COMPACT_ATOMS: atom_id res chain seq x y z
N MET A 1 -9.41 -3.40 -15.43
CA MET A 1 -8.14 -3.53 -16.16
C MET A 1 -7.06 -3.08 -15.18
N PHE A 2 -6.23 -4.00 -14.70
CA PHE A 2 -5.14 -3.62 -13.79
C PHE A 2 -4.03 -3.01 -14.65
N ALA A 3 -3.74 -1.73 -14.45
CA ALA A 3 -2.80 -0.98 -15.28
C ALA A 3 -1.33 -1.23 -14.91
N TRP A 4 -1.07 -1.93 -13.80
CA TRP A 4 0.27 -2.13 -13.24
C TRP A 4 0.63 -3.63 -13.24
N THR A 5 1.86 -3.92 -13.63
CA THR A 5 2.44 -5.26 -13.55
C THR A 5 2.93 -5.56 -12.13
N ARG A 6 3.13 -6.85 -11.81
CA ARG A 6 3.65 -7.28 -10.50
C ARG A 6 5.00 -6.63 -10.17
N GLU A 7 5.87 -6.51 -11.18
CA GLU A 7 7.22 -5.96 -11.03
C GLU A 7 7.17 -4.46 -10.70
N GLU A 8 6.31 -3.72 -11.38
CA GLU A 8 6.09 -2.29 -11.11
C GLU A 8 5.51 -2.07 -9.70
N LEU A 9 4.56 -2.89 -9.25
CA LEU A 9 4.02 -2.81 -7.89
C LEU A 9 5.08 -3.13 -6.83
N LEU A 10 6.00 -4.05 -7.08
CA LEU A 10 7.11 -4.35 -6.16
C LEU A 10 8.11 -3.20 -6.08
N SER A 11 8.44 -2.55 -7.20
CA SER A 11 9.28 -1.35 -7.22
C SER A 11 8.61 -0.23 -6.43
N LEU A 12 7.34 0.03 -6.71
CA LEU A 12 6.56 1.06 -6.03
C LEU A 12 6.49 0.79 -4.52
N LEU A 13 6.25 -0.46 -4.11
CA LEU A 13 6.25 -0.86 -2.70
C LEU A 13 7.60 -0.59 -2.02
N ALA A 14 8.73 -0.80 -2.71
CA ALA A 14 10.06 -0.52 -2.18
C ALA A 14 10.26 0.99 -1.95
N ASP A 15 9.82 1.82 -2.91
CA ASP A 15 9.90 3.28 -2.83
C ASP A 15 9.06 3.82 -1.66
N TRP A 16 7.82 3.34 -1.50
CA TRP A 16 6.96 3.74 -0.36
C TRP A 16 7.49 3.26 0.99
N LYS A 17 8.11 2.07 1.06
CA LYS A 17 8.78 1.61 2.29
C LYS A 17 10.02 2.44 2.63
N ALA A 18 10.78 2.87 1.63
CA ALA A 18 11.91 3.78 1.82
C ALA A 18 11.44 5.16 2.30
N ALA A 19 10.37 5.69 1.71
CA ALA A 19 9.71 6.92 2.14
C ALA A 19 9.18 6.81 3.57
N TYR A 20 8.51 5.72 3.93
CA TYR A 20 8.06 5.44 5.30
C TYR A 20 9.22 5.45 6.29
N LYS A 21 10.34 4.80 5.93
CA LYS A 21 11.54 4.75 6.78
C LYS A 21 12.12 6.15 6.99
N ALA A 22 12.28 6.94 5.93
CA ALA A 22 12.75 8.32 5.99
C ALA A 22 11.81 9.24 6.79
N ALA A 23 10.50 9.10 6.61
CA ALA A 23 9.48 9.83 7.36
C ALA A 23 9.45 9.42 8.85
N SER A 24 9.74 8.16 9.15
CA SER A 24 9.81 7.65 10.53
C SER A 24 11.07 8.10 11.28
N THR A 25 12.17 8.32 10.56
CA THR A 25 13.45 8.77 11.15
C THR A 25 13.57 10.29 11.19
N GLY A 26 12.84 11.01 10.35
CA GLY A 26 12.78 12.47 10.35
C GLY A 26 12.05 13.04 11.56
N LYS A 27 12.77 13.32 12.64
CA LYS A 27 12.36 14.36 13.60
C LYS A 27 12.08 15.63 12.80
N SER A 28 10.91 16.23 12.98
CA SER A 28 10.41 17.41 12.28
C SER A 28 11.53 18.41 11.94
N TYR A 29 11.90 18.51 10.66
CA TYR A 29 12.87 19.50 10.20
C TYR A 29 12.13 20.73 9.68
N THR A 30 12.31 21.86 10.36
CA THR A 30 11.79 23.17 9.95
C THR A 30 12.64 23.71 8.80
N ILE A 31 12.08 23.81 7.60
CA ILE A 31 12.72 24.54 6.49
C ILE A 31 12.13 25.96 6.49
N GLY A 32 12.87 26.91 7.07
CA GLY A 32 12.50 28.33 7.09
C GLY A 32 11.19 28.63 7.83
N SER A 33 10.25 29.34 7.19
CA SER A 33 8.94 29.72 7.75
C SER A 33 7.81 28.73 7.46
N ARG A 34 8.10 27.59 6.83
CA ARG A 34 7.11 26.55 6.52
C ARG A 34 7.44 25.28 7.31
N THR A 35 6.65 25.03 8.34
CA THR A 35 6.66 23.78 9.08
C THR A 35 5.99 22.69 8.22
N LEU A 36 6.79 21.86 7.55
CA LEU A 36 6.26 20.66 6.90
C LEU A 36 5.90 19.67 8.01
N THR A 37 4.60 19.54 8.25
CA THR A 37 4.06 18.80 9.39
C THR A 37 3.99 17.32 9.03
N ARG A 38 4.06 16.48 10.06
CA ARG A 38 3.92 15.00 10.16
C ARG A 38 2.68 14.41 9.43
N TYR A 39 2.40 14.81 8.19
CA TYR A 39 1.06 14.69 7.62
C TYR A 39 0.77 13.28 7.09
N ASP A 40 1.74 12.57 6.50
CA ASP A 40 1.32 11.44 5.65
C ASP A 40 1.90 10.08 6.04
N LEU A 41 2.30 9.87 7.30
CA LEU A 41 2.60 8.50 7.76
C LEU A 41 1.39 7.58 7.65
N SER A 42 0.17 8.11 7.83
CA SER A 42 -1.09 7.39 7.56
C SER A 42 -1.29 7.14 6.08
N GLU A 43 -1.15 8.16 5.23
CA GLU A 43 -1.36 8.03 3.78
C GLU A 43 -0.33 7.08 3.13
N ILE A 44 0.93 7.12 3.60
CA ILE A 44 1.99 6.18 3.20
C ILE A 44 1.62 4.75 3.60
N ARG A 45 1.05 4.54 4.79
CA ARG A 45 0.59 3.21 5.24
C ARG A 45 -0.59 2.74 4.40
N ASP A 46 -1.57 3.61 4.17
CA ASP A 46 -2.75 3.30 3.35
C ASP A 46 -2.33 2.91 1.93
N GLN A 47 -1.32 3.59 1.36
CA GLN A 47 -0.78 3.19 0.06
C GLN A 47 -0.02 1.86 0.09
N ILE A 48 0.79 1.61 1.11
CA ILE A 48 1.47 0.32 1.27
C ILE A 48 0.44 -0.82 1.38
N ASP A 49 -0.65 -0.63 2.12
CA ASP A 49 -1.73 -1.62 2.26
C ASP A 49 -2.48 -1.83 0.94
N TRP A 50 -2.74 -0.76 0.18
CA TRP A 50 -3.35 -0.86 -1.14
C TRP A 50 -2.46 -1.66 -2.11
N ILE A 51 -1.18 -1.30 -2.24
CA ILE A 51 -0.22 -2.00 -3.13
C ILE A 51 -0.07 -3.47 -2.71
N SER A 52 -0.02 -3.75 -1.40
CA SER A 52 0.05 -5.11 -0.86
C SER A 52 -1.19 -5.93 -1.21
N SER A 53 -2.37 -5.32 -1.11
CA SER A 53 -3.65 -5.94 -1.48
C SER A 53 -3.73 -6.22 -2.97
N GLU A 54 -3.24 -5.31 -3.81
CA GLU A 54 -3.17 -5.47 -5.26
C GLU A 54 -2.22 -6.61 -5.66
N LEU A 55 -1.04 -6.68 -5.04
CA LEU A 55 -0.12 -7.81 -5.19
C LEU A 55 -0.75 -9.13 -4.73
N ALA A 56 -1.52 -9.13 -3.65
CA ALA A 56 -2.22 -10.31 -3.17
C ALA A 56 -3.34 -10.74 -4.14
N ALA A 57 -4.06 -9.80 -4.74
CA ALA A 57 -5.08 -10.07 -5.76
C ALA A 57 -4.46 -10.67 -7.03
N LEU A 58 -3.32 -10.13 -7.48
CA LEU A 58 -2.51 -10.68 -8.57
C LEU A 58 -1.91 -12.06 -8.25
N SER A 59 -1.59 -12.32 -6.98
CA SER A 59 -1.00 -13.59 -6.55
C SER A 59 -2.04 -14.71 -6.34
N ARG A 60 -3.23 -14.37 -5.85
CA ARG A 60 -4.30 -15.34 -5.55
C ARG A 60 -4.82 -16.09 -6.77
N GLY A 61 -4.46 -15.67 -7.97
CA GLY A 61 -4.92 -16.29 -9.22
C GLY A 61 -6.43 -16.17 -9.36
N ARG A 62 -6.93 -16.25 -10.59
CA ARG A 62 -8.36 -16.41 -10.84
C ARG A 62 -8.79 -17.82 -10.45
N GLY A 63 -8.78 -18.14 -9.16
CA GLY A 63 -9.31 -19.39 -8.62
C GLY A 63 -10.82 -19.28 -8.40
N PRO A 64 -11.59 -20.36 -8.60
CA PRO A 64 -13.02 -20.35 -8.33
C PRO A 64 -13.27 -20.09 -6.83
N VAL A 65 -14.04 -19.04 -6.53
CA VAL A 65 -14.49 -18.75 -5.17
C VAL A 65 -15.53 -19.81 -4.78
N ARG A 66 -15.18 -20.70 -3.85
CA ARG A 66 -16.11 -21.70 -3.31
C ARG A 66 -16.97 -21.05 -2.24
N VAL A 67 -18.23 -20.79 -2.55
CA VAL A 67 -19.22 -20.27 -1.59
C VAL A 67 -20.06 -21.44 -1.10
N ALA A 68 -20.02 -21.75 0.20
CA ALA A 68 -20.93 -22.70 0.81
C ALA A 68 -22.26 -21.99 1.11
N ALA A 69 -23.30 -22.28 0.34
CA ALA A 69 -24.66 -21.80 0.62
C ALA A 69 -25.44 -22.85 1.44
N ARG A 70 -26.10 -22.41 2.51
CA ARG A 70 -27.02 -23.24 3.28
C ARG A 70 -28.43 -23.11 2.69
N ILE A 71 -28.91 -24.16 2.02
CA ILE A 71 -30.29 -24.24 1.53
C ILE A 71 -31.18 -24.64 2.71
N VAL A 72 -32.14 -23.78 3.07
CA VAL A 72 -33.23 -24.12 3.99
C VAL A 72 -34.36 -24.69 3.14
N ARG A 73 -34.74 -25.94 3.39
CA ARG A 73 -35.79 -26.67 2.67
C ARG A 73 -37.18 -26.35 3.24
#